data_AF-A0A061FT15-F1
#
_entry.id   AF-A0A061FT15-F1
#
_cell.length_a   1.000
_cell.length_b   1.000
_cell.length_c   1.000
_cell.angle_alpha   90.00
_cell.angle_beta   90.00
_cell.angle_gamma   90.00
#
_symmetry.space_group_name_H-M   'P 1'
#
loop_
_entity.id
_entity.type
_entity.pdbx_description
1 polymer ?
#
loop_
_entity_poly.entity_id
_entity_poly.type
_entity_poly.pdbx_seq_one_letter_code
_entity_poly.pdbx_strand_id
1 'polypeptide(L)'
;MEKLRCLVPESVKRRVAESTADDLPSVSSSLVHLFLSLPEFHQVIGDLADPGPNPKRKAGLCCKNKEAALDLKQKGNQCYSTGDYSQALRCYSQKMDLPMESLRDCSRALQISPCYPKAWYRRGKVNATLGN
;
A
#
# COMPACT_ATOMS: atom_id res chain seq x y z
N MET A 1 8.03 4.98 12.08
CA MET A 1 7.25 6.22 12.29
C MET A 1 7.39 6.77 13.71
N GLU A 2 7.22 5.99 14.78
CA GLU A 2 7.32 6.52 16.15
C GLU A 2 8.71 7.07 16.52
N LYS A 3 9.80 6.37 16.14
CA LYS A 3 11.18 6.85 16.37
C LYS A 3 11.44 8.22 15.73
N LEU A 4 10.94 8.43 14.51
CA LEU A 4 11.06 9.70 13.79
C LEU A 4 10.25 10.80 14.49
N ARG A 5 9.06 10.47 15.02
CA ARG A 5 8.20 11.41 15.76
C ARG A 5 8.85 11.94 17.04
N CYS A 6 9.68 11.12 17.71
CA CYS A 6 10.44 11.52 18.89
C CYS A 6 11.64 12.43 18.56
N LEU A 7 12.17 12.34 17.33
CA LEU A 7 13.29 13.16 16.87
C LEU A 7 12.87 14.54 16.33
N VAL A 8 11.56 14.74 16.06
CA VAL A 8 11.05 16.06 15.65
C VAL A 8 11.08 17.01 16.86
N PRO A 9 11.85 18.12 16.81
CA PRO A 9 11.92 19.08 17.90
C PRO A 9 10.56 19.69 18.23
N GLU A 10 10.28 19.90 19.53
CA GLU A 10 9.03 20.53 19.99
C GLU A 10 8.85 21.97 19.48
N SER A 11 9.95 22.65 19.14
CA SER A 11 9.93 23.97 18.50
C SER A 11 9.30 23.94 17.10
N VAL A 12 9.48 22.84 16.38
CA VAL A 12 8.94 22.65 15.03
C VAL A 12 7.45 22.32 15.12
N LYS A 13 7.05 21.50 16.10
CA LYS A 13 5.64 21.19 16.36
C LYS A 13 4.83 22.43 16.75
N ARG A 14 5.38 23.29 17.61
CA ARG A 14 4.77 24.58 17.98
C ARG A 14 4.67 25.53 16.79
N ARG A 15 5.74 25.68 16.00
CA ARG A 15 5.71 26.51 14.78
C ARG A 15 4.63 26.10 13.79
N VAL A 16 4.39 24.80 13.62
CA VAL A 16 3.32 24.28 12.76
C VAL A 16 1.93 24.51 13.37
N ALA A 17 1.80 24.45 14.69
CA ALA A 17 0.54 24.70 15.39
C ALA A 17 0.14 26.18 15.39
N GLU A 18 1.12 27.09 15.39
CA GLU A 18 0.93 28.54 15.42
C GLU A 18 0.83 29.17 14.02
N SER A 19 1.29 28.47 12.98
CA SER A 19 1.28 28.96 11.59
C SER A 19 -0.11 28.98 10.96
N THR A 20 -0.39 30.01 10.16
CA THR A 20 -1.63 30.15 9.39
C THR A 20 -1.49 29.60 7.97
N ALA A 21 -2.58 29.52 7.20
CA ALA A 21 -2.56 28.96 5.85
C ALA A 21 -1.60 29.70 4.89
N ASP A 22 -1.36 31.00 5.14
CA ASP A 22 -0.47 31.83 4.33
C ASP A 22 1.02 31.52 4.56
N ASP A 23 1.37 30.98 5.73
CA ASP A 23 2.75 30.61 6.10
C ASP A 23 3.14 29.21 5.62
N LEU A 24 2.17 28.46 5.08
CA LEU A 24 2.33 27.05 4.69
C LEU A 24 3.52 26.79 3.74
N PRO A 25 3.80 27.64 2.72
CA PRO A 25 4.95 27.42 1.84
C PRO A 25 6.30 27.55 2.58
N SER A 26 6.42 28.51 3.50
CA SER A 26 7.64 28.75 4.27
C SER A 26 7.87 27.66 5.32
N VAL A 27 6.80 27.27 6.03
CA VAL A 27 6.85 26.21 7.04
C VAL A 27 7.13 24.85 6.38
N SER A 28 6.51 24.56 5.25
CA SER A 28 6.77 23.32 4.50
C SER A 28 8.20 23.26 3.98
N SER A 29 8.75 24.34 3.43
CA SER A 29 10.15 24.40 3.01
C SER A 29 11.12 24.15 4.18
N SER A 30 10.86 24.78 5.34
CA SER A 30 11.64 24.59 6.57
C SER A 30 11.58 23.14 7.09
N LEU A 31 10.39 22.53 7.04
CA LEU A 31 10.18 21.14 7.46
C LEU A 31 10.92 20.17 6.53
N VAL A 32 10.84 20.38 5.22
CA VAL A 32 11.54 19.55 4.23
C VAL A 32 13.04 19.63 4.47
N HIS A 33 13.59 20.82 4.65
CA HIS A 33 15.02 20.98 4.94
C HIS A 33 15.43 20.27 6.24
N LEU A 34 14.60 20.34 7.29
CA LEU A 34 14.83 19.63 8.55
C LEU A 34 14.82 18.10 8.34
N PHE A 35 13.82 17.55 7.67
CA PHE A 35 13.75 16.11 7.42
C PHE A 35 14.90 15.62 6.54
N LEU A 36 15.31 16.40 5.53
CA LEU A 36 16.48 16.11 4.70
C LEU A 36 17.83 16.29 5.43
N SER A 37 17.84 16.86 6.63
CA SER A 37 19.06 16.91 7.46
C SER A 37 19.17 15.73 8.45
N LEU A 38 18.10 14.95 8.63
CA LEU A 38 18.05 13.84 9.58
C LEU A 38 18.48 12.51 8.92
N PRO A 39 19.62 11.90 9.31
CA PRO A 39 20.07 10.63 8.73
C PRO A 39 19.08 9.47 9.00
N GLU A 40 18.36 9.49 10.12
CA GLU A 40 17.33 8.51 10.45
C GLU A 40 16.12 8.60 9.51
N PHE A 41 15.84 9.80 8.99
CA PHE A 41 14.81 9.98 7.97
C PHE A 41 15.24 9.28 6.68
N HIS A 42 16.48 9.45 6.24
CA HIS A 42 17.00 8.76 5.05
C HIS A 42 17.01 7.25 5.23
N GLN A 43 17.34 6.74 6.42
CA GLN A 43 17.28 5.31 6.71
C GLN A 43 15.83 4.78 6.62
N VAL A 44 14.86 5.50 7.18
CA VAL A 44 13.44 5.10 7.11
C VAL A 44 12.92 5.20 5.67
N ILE A 45 13.31 6.22 4.91
CA ILE A 45 12.95 6.36 3.50
C ILE A 45 13.60 5.25 2.68
N GLY A 46 14.86 4.90 2.93
CA GLY A 46 15.55 3.77 2.32
C GLY A 46 14.87 2.44 2.64
N ASP A 47 14.55 2.18 3.91
CA ASP A 47 13.82 0.97 4.33
C ASP A 47 12.40 0.88 3.72
N LEU A 48 11.80 2.01 3.35
CA LEU A 48 10.48 2.08 2.70
C LEU A 48 10.55 2.03 1.17
N ALA A 49 11.63 2.56 0.57
CA ALA A 49 11.81 2.69 -0.86
C ALA A 49 12.59 1.52 -1.48
N ASP A 50 13.56 0.95 -0.77
CA ASP A 50 14.32 -0.21 -1.22
C ASP A 50 13.61 -1.50 -0.80
N PRO A 51 13.06 -2.27 -1.76
CA PRO A 51 12.80 -3.68 -1.53
C PRO A 51 14.17 -4.35 -1.52
N GLY A 52 14.86 -4.33 -0.37
CA GLY A 52 16.06 -5.12 -0.19
C GLY A 52 15.83 -6.59 -0.62
N PRO A 53 16.88 -7.42 -0.72
CA PRO A 53 16.81 -8.79 -1.25
C PRO A 53 15.87 -9.74 -0.46
N ASN A 54 15.21 -9.25 0.57
CA ASN A 54 14.29 -9.98 1.41
C ASN A 54 12.83 -9.84 0.91
N PRO A 55 12.25 -10.87 0.26
CA PRO A 55 10.94 -10.80 -0.38
C PRO A 55 9.76 -10.55 0.57
N LYS A 56 9.98 -10.63 1.89
CA LYS A 56 8.97 -10.39 2.93
C LYS A 56 8.78 -8.91 3.31
N ARG A 57 9.61 -7.98 2.82
CA ARG A 57 9.54 -6.53 3.14
C ARG A 57 8.91 -5.67 2.03
N LYS A 58 8.14 -6.25 1.11
CA LYS A 58 7.40 -5.53 0.06
C LYS A 58 6.12 -4.86 0.58
N ALA A 59 6.19 -4.02 1.61
CA ALA A 59 4.97 -3.44 2.20
C ALA A 59 5.04 -1.95 2.59
N GLY A 60 6.11 -1.23 2.23
CA GLY A 60 6.24 0.21 2.52
C GLY A 60 5.52 1.11 1.52
N LEU A 61 5.66 0.80 0.23
CA LEU A 61 4.99 1.54 -0.83
C LEU A 61 3.78 0.74 -1.29
N CYS A 62 2.60 1.36 -1.13
CA CYS A 62 1.37 0.99 -1.79
C CYS A 62 1.47 1.22 -3.32
N CYS A 63 2.59 0.82 -3.93
CA CYS A 63 2.63 0.51 -5.35
C CYS A 63 1.89 -0.82 -5.48
N LYS A 64 0.56 -0.75 -5.53
CA LYS A 64 -0.17 -1.66 -6.41
C LYS A 64 0.56 -1.51 -7.74
N ASN A 65 1.42 -2.46 -8.12
CA ASN A 65 2.03 -2.45 -9.44
C ASN A 65 0.87 -2.56 -10.41
N LYS A 66 0.31 -1.42 -10.80
CA LYS A 66 -0.83 -1.34 -11.70
C LYS A 66 -0.44 -2.00 -13.00
N GLU A 67 0.82 -1.82 -13.43
CA GLU A 67 1.38 -2.49 -14.59
C GLU A 67 1.37 -4.01 -14.41
N ALA A 68 1.94 -4.57 -13.32
CA ALA A 68 1.93 -6.02 -13.12
C ALA A 68 0.51 -6.60 -12.96
N ALA A 69 -0.38 -5.83 -12.33
CA ALA A 69 -1.78 -6.18 -12.16
C ALA A 69 -2.58 -6.11 -13.48
N LEU A 70 -2.20 -5.23 -14.40
CA LEU A 70 -2.77 -5.12 -15.74
C LEU A 70 -2.19 -6.17 -16.68
N ASP A 71 -0.90 -6.45 -16.59
CA ASP A 71 -0.19 -7.44 -17.38
C ASP A 71 -0.74 -8.84 -17.10
N LEU A 72 -0.89 -9.22 -15.82
CA LEU A 72 -1.53 -10.48 -15.44
C LEU A 72 -3.01 -10.55 -15.86
N LYS A 73 -3.71 -9.41 -15.90
CA LYS A 73 -5.10 -9.34 -16.38
C LYS A 73 -5.15 -9.56 -17.90
N GLN A 74 -4.29 -8.88 -18.65
CA GLN A 74 -4.19 -9.04 -20.10
C GLN A 74 -3.81 -10.47 -20.45
N LYS A 75 -2.83 -11.04 -19.75
CA LYS A 75 -2.41 -12.44 -19.91
C LYS A 75 -3.53 -13.43 -19.61
N GLY A 76 -4.25 -13.23 -18.50
CA GLY A 76 -5.42 -14.04 -18.17
C GLY A 76 -6.53 -13.94 -19.22
N ASN A 77 -6.80 -12.73 -19.72
CA ASN A 77 -7.77 -12.50 -20.79
C ASN A 77 -7.34 -13.18 -22.10
N GLN A 78 -6.05 -13.17 -22.41
CA GLN A 78 -5.51 -13.82 -23.60
C GLN A 78 -5.66 -15.34 -23.52
N CYS A 79 -5.34 -15.94 -22.37
CA CYS A 79 -5.56 -17.37 -22.11
C CYS A 79 -7.05 -17.77 -22.18
N TYR A 80 -7.95 -16.88 -21.74
CA TYR A 80 -9.39 -17.10 -21.84
C TYR A 80 -9.84 -17.12 -23.31
N SER A 81 -9.39 -16.16 -24.12
CA SER A 81 -9.70 -16.11 -25.55
C SER A 81 -9.12 -17.27 -26.34
N THR A 82 -8.00 -17.86 -25.90
CA THR A 82 -7.42 -19.06 -26.53
C THR A 82 -8.07 -20.37 -26.06
N GLY A 83 -9.09 -20.31 -25.18
CA GLY A 83 -9.79 -21.49 -24.65
C GLY A 83 -9.03 -22.25 -23.57
N ASP A 84 -7.89 -21.74 -23.10
CA ASP A 84 -7.08 -22.36 -22.05
C ASP A 84 -7.49 -21.82 -20.67
N TYR A 85 -8.66 -22.28 -20.22
CA TYR A 85 -9.29 -21.84 -18.97
C TYR A 85 -8.45 -22.15 -17.73
N SER A 86 -7.62 -23.20 -17.79
CA SER A 86 -6.77 -23.63 -16.67
C SER A 86 -5.70 -22.60 -16.33
N GLN A 87 -5.02 -22.08 -17.36
CA GLN A 87 -4.00 -21.05 -17.22
C GLN A 87 -4.60 -19.68 -16.93
N ALA A 88 -5.76 -19.37 -17.52
CA ALA A 88 -6.50 -18.15 -17.18
C ALA A 88 -6.84 -18.11 -15.68
N LEU A 89 -7.37 -19.22 -15.14
CA LEU A 89 -7.62 -19.36 -13.70
C LEU A 89 -6.36 -19.17 -12.86
N ARG A 90 -5.22 -19.75 -13.28
CA ARG A 90 -3.94 -19.60 -12.58
C ARG A 90 -3.48 -18.14 -12.54
N CYS A 91 -3.55 -17.42 -13.66
CA CYS A 91 -3.17 -16.01 -13.75
C CYS A 91 -4.09 -15.10 -12.92
N TYR A 92 -5.40 -15.37 -12.87
CA TYR A 92 -6.32 -14.62 -12.01
C TYR A 92 -6.15 -14.98 -10.52
N SER A 93 -5.79 -16.22 -10.21
CA SER A 93 -5.64 -16.71 -8.83
C SER A 93 -4.33 -16.26 -8.19
N GLN A 94 -3.23 -16.15 -8.96
CA GLN A 94 -1.98 -15.53 -8.48
C GLN A 94 -2.19 -14.09 -7.98
N LYS A 95 -3.22 -13.40 -8.48
CA LYS A 95 -3.62 -12.07 -8.00
C LYS A 95 -4.35 -12.09 -6.65
N MET A 96 -4.94 -13.24 -6.29
CA MET A 96 -5.77 -13.46 -5.11
C MET A 96 -5.00 -14.10 -3.95
N ASP A 97 -3.86 -14.74 -4.23
CA ASP A 97 -2.96 -15.39 -3.25
C ASP A 97 -2.17 -14.41 -2.38
N LEU A 98 -2.53 -13.13 -2.40
CA LEU A 98 -2.11 -12.15 -1.40
C LEU A 98 -3.27 -11.99 -0.41
N PRO A 99 -3.42 -12.88 0.58
CA PRO A 99 -4.58 -12.89 1.48
C PRO A 99 -4.74 -11.56 2.23
N MET A 100 -3.63 -10.90 2.59
CA MET A 100 -3.66 -9.58 3.22
C MET A 100 -4.20 -8.48 2.30
N GLU A 101 -3.85 -8.51 1.02
CA GLU A 101 -4.34 -7.53 0.03
C GLU A 101 -5.80 -7.80 -0.32
N SER A 102 -6.18 -9.07 -0.44
CA SER A 102 -7.56 -9.50 -0.70
C SER A 102 -8.51 -9.09 0.42
N LEU A 103 -8.11 -9.23 1.70
CA LEU A 103 -8.88 -8.71 2.84
C LEU A 103 -9.03 -7.19 2.78
N ARG A 104 -7.97 -6.47 2.40
CA ARG A 104 -7.97 -5.00 2.32
C ARG A 104 -8.89 -4.51 1.21
N ASP A 105 -8.84 -5.13 0.04
CA ASP A 105 -9.72 -4.81 -1.10
C ASP A 105 -11.17 -5.19 -0.81
N CYS A 106 -11.44 -6.32 -0.13
CA CYS A 106 -12.78 -6.70 0.31
C CYS A 106 -13.34 -5.69 1.32
N SER A 107 -12.53 -5.25 2.30
CA SER A 107 -12.94 -4.24 3.29
C SER A 107 -13.28 -2.91 2.63
N ARG A 108 -12.49 -2.49 1.64
CA ARG A 108 -12.75 -1.27 0.87
C ARG A 108 -14.00 -1.38 0.00
N ALA A 109 -14.24 -2.54 -0.61
CA ALA A 109 -15.44 -2.80 -1.39
C ALA A 109 -16.71 -2.72 -0.52
N LEU A 110 -16.64 -3.22 0.73
CA LEU A 110 -17.75 -3.17 1.69
C LEU A 110 -17.98 -1.76 2.26
N GLN A 111 -16.94 -0.92 2.35
CA GLN A 111 -17.11 0.51 2.68
C GLN A 111 -17.88 1.26 1.59
N ILE A 112 -17.65 0.91 0.31
CA ILE A 112 -18.33 1.55 -0.83
C ILE A 112 -19.74 0.98 -1.00
N SER A 113 -19.89 -0.34 -0.88
CA SER A 113 -21.16 -1.02 -1.01
C SER A 113 -21.28 -2.12 0.06
N PRO A 114 -21.95 -1.83 1.18
CA PRO A 114 -22.13 -2.79 2.28
C PRO A 114 -22.84 -4.08 1.84
N CYS A 115 -23.67 -3.97 0.80
CA CYS A 115 -24.50 -5.04 0.28
C CYS A 115 -23.81 -5.89 -0.80
N TYR A 116 -22.51 -5.71 -1.08
CA TYR A 116 -21.84 -6.41 -2.18
C TYR A 116 -21.56 -7.90 -1.85
N PRO A 117 -22.36 -8.86 -2.38
CA PRO A 117 -22.35 -10.24 -1.88
C PRO A 117 -21.04 -10.96 -2.21
N LYS A 118 -20.44 -10.63 -3.37
CA LYS A 118 -19.16 -11.20 -3.80
C LYS A 118 -17.99 -10.77 -2.90
N ALA A 119 -18.03 -9.58 -2.30
CA ALA A 119 -16.98 -9.14 -1.37
C ALA A 119 -17.04 -9.90 -0.06
N TRP A 120 -18.24 -10.10 0.50
CA TRP A 120 -18.44 -10.94 1.69
C TRP A 120 -17.96 -12.37 1.47
N TYR A 121 -18.36 -12.99 0.35
CA TYR A 121 -17.93 -14.35 0.00
C TYR A 121 -16.41 -14.47 -0.13
N ARG A 122 -15.77 -13.54 -0.86
CA ARG A 122 -14.31 -13.52 -1.03
C ARG A 122 -13.59 -13.30 0.30
N ARG A 123 -14.10 -12.42 1.16
CA ARG A 123 -13.55 -12.19 2.51
C ARG A 123 -13.61 -13.45 3.38
N GLY A 124 -14.74 -14.16 3.36
CA GLY A 124 -14.92 -15.42 4.08
C GLY A 124 -13.94 -16.49 3.60
N LYS A 125 -13.78 -16.64 2.28
CA LYS A 125 -12.78 -17.57 1.71
C LYS A 125 -11.36 -17.26 2.19
N VAL A 126 -10.99 -15.99 2.25
CA VAL A 126 -9.64 -15.57 2.65
C VAL A 126 -9.41 -15.76 4.16
N ASN A 127 -10.41 -15.50 4.99
CA ASN A 127 -10.33 -15.81 6.43
C ASN A 127 -10.16 -17.32 6.67
N ALA A 128 -10.89 -18.16 5.91
CA ALA A 128 -10.75 -19.61 5.99
C ALA A 128 -9.35 -20.10 5.60
N THR A 129 -8.71 -19.50 4.57
CA THR A 129 -7.31 -19.82 4.23
C THR A 129 -6.29 -19.29 5.25
N LEU A 130 -6.63 -18.25 6.02
CA LEU A 130 -5.78 -17.70 7.07
C LEU A 130 -5.96 -18.39 8.43
N GLY A 131 -6.93 -19.29 8.58
CA GLY A 131 -7.22 -19.99 9.84
C GLY A 131 -7.80 -19.10 10.94
N ASN A 132 -8.44 -17.99 10.56
CA ASN A 132 -9.13 -17.06 11.47
C ASN A 132 -10.63 -17.37 11.58
#